data_AF-A0A536AU59-F1
#
_entry.id   AF-A0A536AU59-F1
#
_cell.length_a   1.000
_cell.length_b   1.000
_cell.length_c   1.000
_cell.angle_alpha   90.00
_cell.angle_beta   90.00
_cell.angle_gamma   90.00
#
_symmetry.space_group_name_H-M   'P 1'
#
loop_
_entity.id
_entity.type
_entity.pdbx_description
1 polymer ?
#
loop_
_entity_poly.entity_id
_entity_poly.type
_entity_poly.pdbx_seq_one_letter_code
_entity_poly.pdbx_strand_id
1 'polypeptide(L)'
;SAAAGIATLIAFIRGLRAKHSKTIGNFWVDLVRTTLYILLPMSLVLALLLVSQGVVQNFSAYKTVSLLQPTTASTPVKDAEGNPVLDEHGQPKTETSAVTEQTLPMGPAAAQVAIKQLGTNGGGFFNVNSAHPFENPTPWTNFLEMISILLISSALCYTFGKMVGDTRQGWAVLAAMMIILVVGV
;
A
#
# COMPACT_ATOMS: atom_id res chain seq x y z
N SER A 1 -12.37 1.25 3.08
CA SER A 1 -12.38 2.28 2.01
C SER A 1 -12.64 1.66 0.64
N ALA A 2 -11.74 0.82 0.10
CA ALA A 2 -11.82 0.30 -1.27
C ALA A 2 -13.18 -0.32 -1.63
N ALA A 3 -13.70 -1.24 -0.80
CA ALA A 3 -15.01 -1.87 -1.05
C ALA A 3 -16.17 -0.87 -1.10
N ALA A 4 -16.12 0.20 -0.31
CA ALA A 4 -17.15 1.25 -0.34
C ALA A 4 -17.08 2.04 -1.65
N GLY A 5 -15.87 2.37 -2.13
CA GLY A 5 -15.69 3.02 -3.44
C GLY A 5 -16.24 2.17 -4.59
N ILE A 6 -15.95 0.87 -4.58
CA ILE A 6 -16.46 -0.08 -5.56
C ILE A 6 -18.00 -0.18 -5.48
N ALA A 7 -18.57 -0.32 -4.28
CA ALA A 7 -20.01 -0.40 -4.09
C ALA A 7 -20.73 0.87 -4.60
N THR A 8 -20.17 2.05 -4.32
CA THR A 8 -20.68 3.33 -4.83
C THR A 8 -20.62 3.42 -6.35
N LEU A 9 -19.51 3.00 -6.98
CA LEU A 9 -19.39 2.96 -8.43
C LEU A 9 -20.42 2.01 -9.04
N ILE A 10 -20.60 0.82 -8.47
CA ILE A 10 -21.58 -0.15 -8.96
C ILE A 10 -23.02 0.39 -8.87
N ALA A 11 -23.36 1.07 -7.76
CA ALA A 11 -24.64 1.74 -7.62
C ALA A 11 -24.84 2.85 -8.66
N PHE A 12 -23.79 3.65 -8.93
CA PHE A 12 -23.79 4.68 -9.97
C PHE A 12 -24.04 4.09 -11.36
N ILE A 13 -23.33 3.02 -11.73
CA ILE A 13 -23.50 2.36 -13.03
C ILE A 13 -24.92 1.80 -13.20
N ARG A 14 -25.49 1.21 -12.13
CA ARG A 14 -26.89 0.76 -12.13
C ARG A 14 -27.86 1.93 -12.33
N GLY A 15 -27.57 3.08 -11.71
CA GLY A 15 -28.32 4.32 -11.89
C GLY A 15 -28.31 4.81 -13.34
N LEU A 16 -27.15 4.82 -14.01
CA LEU A 16 -27.04 5.23 -15.42
C LEU A 16 -27.84 4.34 -16.37
N ARG A 17 -27.92 3.04 -16.09
CA ARG A 17 -28.66 2.08 -16.92
C ARG A 17 -30.17 2.11 -16.66
N ALA A 18 -30.58 2.47 -15.44
CA ALA A 18 -31.98 2.38 -15.03
C ALA A 18 -32.84 3.41 -15.77
N LYS A 19 -33.78 2.94 -16.60
CA LYS A 19 -34.74 3.82 -17.31
C LYS A 19 -36.02 4.10 -16.52
N HIS A 20 -36.45 3.17 -15.65
CA HIS A 20 -37.68 3.28 -14.86
C HIS A 20 -37.61 2.60 -13.48
N SER A 21 -36.41 2.29 -12.98
CA SER A 21 -36.26 1.65 -11.66
C SER A 21 -36.35 2.68 -10.54
N LYS A 22 -37.06 2.37 -9.45
CA LYS A 22 -37.06 3.17 -8.22
C LYS A 22 -35.85 2.90 -7.32
N THR A 23 -35.05 1.87 -7.62
CA THR A 23 -33.93 1.43 -6.78
C THR A 23 -32.68 1.14 -7.62
N ILE A 24 -31.51 1.23 -6.98
CA ILE A 24 -30.18 1.00 -7.59
C ILE A 24 -29.39 -0.15 -6.92
N GLY A 25 -30.10 -1.02 -6.22
CA GLY A 25 -29.55 -2.17 -5.50
C GLY A 25 -29.39 -1.93 -3.99
N ASN A 26 -28.55 -2.75 -3.35
CA ASN A 26 -28.32 -2.73 -1.90
C ASN A 26 -26.83 -2.56 -1.60
N PHE A 27 -26.48 -1.43 -1.01
CA PHE A 27 -25.10 -1.06 -0.68
C PHE A 27 -24.40 -2.10 0.20
N TRP A 28 -25.08 -2.63 1.23
CA TRP A 28 -24.49 -3.58 2.17
C TRP A 28 -24.15 -4.91 1.48
N VAL A 29 -24.98 -5.34 0.55
CA VAL A 29 -24.73 -6.55 -0.25
C VAL A 29 -23.49 -6.35 -1.13
N ASP A 30 -23.38 -5.22 -1.81
CA ASP A 30 -22.22 -4.93 -2.66
C ASP A 30 -20.94 -4.78 -1.83
N LEU A 31 -21.01 -4.11 -0.68
CA LEU A 31 -19.90 -3.92 0.24
C LEU A 31 -19.37 -5.27 0.76
N VAL A 32 -20.25 -6.12 1.28
CA VAL A 32 -19.89 -7.42 1.83
C VAL A 32 -19.35 -8.34 0.74
N ARG A 33 -20.01 -8.41 -0.42
CA ARG A 33 -19.56 -9.26 -1.54
C ARG A 33 -18.20 -8.81 -2.07
N THR A 34 -17.98 -7.51 -2.23
CA THR A 34 -16.69 -6.98 -2.69
C THR A 34 -15.59 -7.29 -1.68
N THR A 35 -15.88 -7.15 -0.39
CA THR A 35 -14.89 -7.44 0.66
C THR A 35 -14.54 -8.93 0.71
N LEU A 36 -15.56 -9.80 0.78
CA LEU A 36 -15.36 -11.23 1.03
C LEU A 36 -14.98 -12.04 -0.21
N TYR A 37 -15.47 -11.66 -1.40
CA TYR A 37 -15.29 -12.46 -2.62
C TYR A 37 -14.34 -11.85 -3.64
N ILE A 38 -13.90 -10.59 -3.45
CA ILE A 38 -12.93 -9.95 -4.34
C ILE A 38 -11.69 -9.58 -3.54
N LEU A 39 -11.79 -8.64 -2.60
CA LEU A 39 -10.62 -8.07 -1.94
C LEU A 39 -9.90 -9.09 -1.06
N LEU A 40 -10.62 -9.81 -0.19
CA LEU A 40 -10.03 -10.78 0.73
C LEU A 40 -9.31 -11.95 0.03
N PRO A 41 -9.90 -12.66 -0.94
CA PRO A 41 -9.21 -13.77 -1.60
C PRO A 41 -8.02 -13.28 -2.43
N MET A 42 -8.17 -12.15 -3.13
CA MET A 42 -7.06 -11.61 -3.93
C MET A 42 -5.91 -11.10 -3.04
N SER A 43 -6.22 -10.43 -1.92
CA SER A 43 -5.20 -9.97 -0.99
C SER A 43 -4.50 -11.12 -0.28
N LEU A 44 -5.21 -12.21 0.02
CA LEU A 44 -4.61 -13.41 0.57
C LEU A 44 -3.58 -14.01 -0.40
N VAL A 45 -3.95 -14.18 -1.67
CA VAL A 45 -3.03 -14.71 -2.69
C VAL A 45 -1.82 -13.80 -2.85
N LEU A 46 -2.03 -12.49 -2.98
CA LEU A 46 -0.94 -11.53 -3.11
C LEU A 46 -0.04 -11.54 -1.88
N ALA A 47 -0.60 -11.57 -0.66
CA ALA A 47 0.18 -11.63 0.57
C ALA A 47 1.08 -12.87 0.62
N LEU A 48 0.58 -14.05 0.21
CA LEU A 48 1.39 -15.26 0.15
C LEU A 48 2.54 -15.14 -0.87
N LEU A 49 2.27 -14.55 -2.03
CA LEU A 49 3.32 -14.27 -3.02
C LEU A 49 4.38 -13.30 -2.46
N LEU A 50 3.96 -12.24 -1.78
CA LEU A 50 4.86 -11.28 -1.14
C LEU A 50 5.71 -11.93 -0.03
N VAL A 51 5.10 -12.74 0.85
CA VAL A 51 5.82 -13.49 1.89
C VAL A 51 6.85 -14.42 1.27
N SER A 52 6.51 -15.10 0.16
CA SER A 52 7.44 -16.00 -0.53
C SER A 52 8.71 -15.29 -1.03
N GLN A 53 8.66 -13.97 -1.20
CA GLN A 53 9.77 -13.15 -1.67
C GLN A 53 10.48 -12.37 -0.54
N GLY A 54 10.06 -12.53 0.71
CA GLY A 54 10.74 -11.94 1.88
C GLY A 54 10.02 -10.77 2.54
N VAL A 55 8.78 -10.47 2.17
CA VAL A 55 7.95 -9.50 2.90
C VAL A 55 7.63 -10.06 4.30
N VAL A 56 7.82 -9.24 5.33
CA VAL A 56 7.71 -9.71 6.72
C VAL A 56 6.25 -9.97 7.07
N GLN A 57 5.97 -11.14 7.66
CA GLN A 57 4.63 -11.53 8.11
C GLN A 57 4.73 -12.39 9.37
N ASN A 58 4.85 -11.76 10.54
CA ASN A 58 4.90 -12.45 11.83
C ASN A 58 4.40 -11.54 12.99
N PHE A 59 4.36 -12.08 14.20
CA PHE A 59 4.02 -11.33 15.43
C PHE A 59 5.18 -11.31 16.43
N SER A 60 6.42 -11.44 15.98
CA SER A 60 7.56 -11.37 16.88
C SER A 60 7.79 -9.93 17.37
N ALA A 61 8.36 -9.80 18.57
CA ALA A 61 8.91 -8.52 19.02
C ALA A 61 10.01 -8.01 18.07
N TYR A 62 10.36 -6.73 18.20
CA TYR A 62 11.46 -6.14 17.45
C TYR A 62 12.76 -6.89 17.77
N LYS A 63 13.59 -7.10 16.76
CA LYS A 63 14.83 -7.87 16.91
C LYS A 63 16.02 -6.94 16.92
N THR A 64 16.85 -7.03 17.95
CA THR A 64 18.16 -6.36 17.96
C THR A 64 19.19 -7.29 17.32
N VAL A 65 19.93 -6.78 16.35
CA VAL A 65 20.99 -7.53 15.64
C VAL A 65 22.31 -6.79 15.77
N SER A 66 23.39 -7.53 16.02
CA SER A 66 24.73 -6.99 16.03
C SER A 66 25.21 -6.74 14.60
N LEU A 67 25.78 -5.56 14.37
CA LEU A 67 26.32 -5.16 13.08
C LEU A 67 27.69 -5.81 12.87
N LEU A 68 27.93 -6.28 11.64
CA LEU A 68 29.24 -6.81 11.24
C LEU A 68 30.32 -5.71 11.22
N GLN A 69 29.93 -4.48 10.89
CA GLN A 69 30.78 -3.30 10.90
C GLN A 69 30.09 -2.20 11.72
N PRO A 70 30.73 -1.68 12.79
CA PRO A 70 30.18 -0.57 13.55
C PRO A 70 30.03 0.68 12.68
N THR A 71 28.90 1.38 12.82
CA THR A 71 28.68 2.69 12.18
C THR A 71 28.87 3.79 13.22
N THR A 72 29.45 4.92 12.86
CA THR A 72 29.55 6.07 13.76
C THR A 72 28.30 6.93 13.68
N ALA A 73 27.66 7.18 14.81
CA ALA A 73 26.58 8.16 14.92
C ALA A 73 27.06 9.34 15.76
N SER A 74 26.88 10.56 15.25
CA SER A 74 27.13 11.79 15.99
C SER A 74 25.86 12.16 16.74
N THR A 75 25.84 11.92 18.05
CA THR A 75 24.72 12.30 18.92
C THR A 75 25.05 13.61 19.63
N PRO A 76 24.13 14.59 19.71
CA PRO A 76 24.33 15.77 20.54
C PRO A 76 24.49 15.34 21.99
N VAL A 77 25.55 15.79 22.64
CA VAL A 77 25.75 15.62 24.09
C VAL A 77 24.65 16.42 24.76
N LYS A 78 23.86 15.78 25.63
CA LYS A 78 22.80 16.44 26.38
C LYS A 78 23.23 16.66 27.82
N ASP A 79 22.84 17.79 28.41
CA ASP A 79 23.00 18.06 29.84
C ASP A 79 22.04 17.21 30.69
N ALA A 80 22.10 17.34 32.01
CA ALA A 80 21.26 16.59 32.95
C ALA A 80 19.75 16.94 32.82
N GLU A 81 19.42 18.08 32.21
CA GLU A 81 18.05 18.51 31.92
C GLU A 81 17.59 18.09 30.49
N GLY A 82 18.45 17.48 29.68
CA GLY A 82 18.16 16.98 28.34
C GLY A 82 18.37 17.99 27.20
N ASN A 83 18.93 19.17 27.48
CA ASN A 83 19.25 20.18 26.45
C ASN A 83 20.61 19.87 25.80
N PRO A 84 20.82 20.21 24.51
CA PRO A 84 22.10 20.01 23.86
C PRO A 84 23.18 20.92 24.47
N VAL A 85 24.27 20.33 24.97
CA VAL A 85 25.47 21.06 25.42
C VAL A 85 26.07 21.75 24.20
N LEU A 86 26.27 23.07 24.28
CA LEU A 86 26.87 23.83 23.19
C LEU A 86 28.40 23.79 23.27
N ASP A 87 29.05 23.79 22.11
CA ASP A 87 30.48 23.97 21.94
C ASP A 87 30.88 25.46 22.06
N GLU A 88 32.18 25.74 21.98
CA GLU A 88 32.73 27.09 22.09
C GLU A 88 32.22 28.08 21.02
N HIS A 89 31.57 27.58 19.96
CA HIS A 89 31.01 28.35 18.85
C HIS A 89 29.48 28.43 18.92
N GLY A 90 28.86 27.96 20.00
CA GLY A 90 27.41 27.97 20.20
C GLY A 90 26.66 26.92 19.38
N GLN A 91 27.33 25.90 18.85
CA GLN A 91 26.72 24.76 18.15
C GLN A 91 26.57 23.56 19.09
N PRO A 92 25.62 22.64 18.89
CA PRO A 92 25.50 21.45 19.72
C PRO A 92 26.76 20.60 19.66
N LYS A 93 27.45 20.43 20.79
CA LYS A 93 28.58 19.52 20.95
C LYS A 93 28.08 18.11 20.64
N THR A 94 28.69 17.46 19.65
CA THR A 94 28.32 16.09 19.27
C THR A 94 29.41 15.13 19.71
N GLU A 95 29.00 14.02 20.31
CA GLU A 95 29.88 12.88 20.60
C GLU A 95 29.68 11.83 19.52
N THR A 96 30.80 11.37 18.96
CA THR A 96 30.80 10.30 17.97
C THR A 96 30.87 8.97 18.71
N SER A 97 29.76 8.26 18.74
CA SER A 97 29.67 6.94 19.36
C SER A 97 29.58 5.86 18.30
N ALA A 98 30.26 4.74 18.54
CA ALA A 98 30.16 3.56 17.69
C ALA A 98 28.81 2.86 17.95
N VAL A 99 27.99 2.73 16.91
CA VAL A 99 26.76 1.94 16.91
C VAL A 99 27.11 0.53 16.44
N THR A 100 26.98 -0.44 17.35
CA THR A 100 27.29 -1.85 17.09
C THR A 100 26.05 -2.72 16.94
N GLU A 101 24.86 -2.18 17.20
CA GLU A 101 23.59 -2.91 17.14
C GLU A 101 22.53 -2.12 16.37
N GLN A 102 21.62 -2.84 15.71
CA GLN A 102 20.47 -2.28 15.00
C GLN A 102 19.19 -3.00 15.43
N THR A 103 18.15 -2.22 15.69
CA THR A 103 16.80 -2.75 15.94
C THR A 103 16.03 -2.89 14.62
N LEU A 104 15.59 -4.11 14.32
CA LEU A 104 14.78 -4.43 13.16
C LEU A 104 13.30 -4.50 13.54
N PRO A 105 12.44 -3.68 12.92
CA PRO A 105 11.01 -3.72 13.17
C PRO A 105 10.40 -4.98 12.54
N MET A 106 9.56 -5.68 13.30
CA MET A 106 8.86 -6.90 12.88
C MET A 106 7.34 -6.65 12.86
N GLY A 107 6.58 -7.53 12.20
CA GLY A 107 5.12 -7.42 12.20
C GLY A 107 4.41 -8.12 11.03
N PRO A 108 3.08 -8.09 11.00
CA PRO A 108 2.27 -8.71 9.95
C PRO A 108 2.15 -7.82 8.69
N ALA A 109 3.28 -7.42 8.10
CA ALA A 109 3.31 -6.42 7.05
C ALA A 109 2.72 -6.92 5.72
N ALA A 110 2.99 -8.15 5.29
CA ALA A 110 2.56 -8.65 3.98
C ALA A 110 1.03 -8.60 3.75
N ALA A 111 0.24 -8.94 4.77
CA ALA A 111 -1.21 -8.86 4.71
C ALA A 111 -1.70 -7.41 4.51
N GLN A 112 -1.06 -6.44 5.19
CA GLN A 112 -1.36 -5.03 5.01
C GLN A 112 -0.90 -4.51 3.65
N VAL A 113 0.31 -4.88 3.19
CA VAL A 113 0.85 -4.51 1.88
C VAL A 113 -0.05 -5.02 0.75
N ALA A 114 -0.54 -6.24 0.83
CA ALA A 114 -1.40 -6.79 -0.21
C ALA A 114 -2.69 -5.97 -0.38
N ILE A 115 -3.40 -5.67 0.72
CA ILE A 115 -4.65 -4.90 0.65
C ILE A 115 -4.42 -3.41 0.40
N LYS A 116 -3.29 -2.84 0.84
CA LYS A 116 -2.98 -1.43 0.57
C LYS A 116 -2.77 -1.20 -0.93
N GLN A 117 -2.16 -2.16 -1.64
CA GLN A 117 -1.93 -2.05 -3.08
C GLN A 117 -3.19 -2.35 -3.89
N LEU A 118 -3.84 -3.50 -3.64
CA LEU A 118 -5.08 -3.86 -4.36
C LEU A 118 -6.19 -2.83 -4.17
N GLY A 119 -6.33 -2.31 -2.95
CA GLY A 119 -7.34 -1.31 -2.63
C GLY A 119 -6.89 0.14 -2.86
N THR A 120 -5.71 0.35 -3.47
CA THR A 120 -5.11 1.68 -3.75
C THR A 120 -5.14 2.62 -2.54
N ASN A 121 -4.91 2.09 -1.34
CA ASN A 121 -4.91 2.86 -0.10
C ASN A 121 -3.56 3.53 0.17
N GLY A 122 -2.46 2.85 -0.19
CA GLY A 122 -1.11 3.40 -0.04
C GLY A 122 -0.59 3.51 1.41
N GLY A 123 -1.28 3.01 2.43
CA GLY A 123 -0.81 3.04 3.82
C GLY A 123 0.24 1.98 4.12
N GLY A 124 1.52 2.38 4.20
CA GLY A 124 2.66 1.50 4.53
C GLY A 124 2.65 1.01 5.98
N PHE A 125 3.33 -0.12 6.24
CA PHE A 125 3.52 -0.65 7.60
C PHE A 125 4.70 0.03 8.29
N PHE A 126 5.77 0.29 7.55
CA PHE A 126 6.93 1.04 7.99
C PHE A 126 6.92 2.45 7.37
N ASN A 127 7.72 3.35 7.93
CA ASN A 127 7.71 4.77 7.58
C ASN A 127 7.93 5.05 6.08
N VAL A 128 8.90 4.36 5.45
CA VAL A 128 9.22 4.54 4.02
C VAL A 128 8.40 3.64 3.09
N ASN A 129 7.37 2.96 3.62
CA ASN A 129 6.34 2.28 2.83
C ASN A 129 6.93 1.26 1.83
N SER A 130 6.50 1.25 0.57
CA SER A 130 6.99 0.34 -0.48
C SER A 130 8.44 0.57 -0.91
N ALA A 131 9.15 1.57 -0.37
CA ALA A 131 10.61 1.64 -0.49
C ALA A 131 11.32 0.82 0.61
N HIS A 132 10.60 0.36 1.63
CA HIS A 132 11.17 -0.44 2.71
C HIS A 132 11.40 -1.88 2.25
N PRO A 133 12.60 -2.47 2.44
CA PRO A 133 12.90 -3.84 2.02
C PRO A 133 11.96 -4.89 2.62
N PHE A 134 11.42 -4.67 3.83
CA PHE A 134 10.42 -5.57 4.43
C PHE A 134 9.00 -5.45 3.87
N GLU A 135 8.71 -4.45 3.03
CA GLU A 135 7.44 -4.36 2.30
C GLU A 135 7.59 -4.78 0.84
N ASN A 136 8.73 -4.44 0.22
CA ASN A 136 8.99 -4.66 -1.20
C ASN A 136 10.47 -5.09 -1.42
N PRO A 137 10.81 -6.35 -1.15
CA PRO A 137 12.20 -6.83 -1.11
C PRO A 137 12.85 -7.01 -2.48
N THR A 138 12.07 -7.18 -3.55
CA THR A 138 12.59 -7.61 -4.86
C THR A 138 11.96 -6.83 -6.02
N PRO A 139 12.61 -6.79 -7.20
CA PRO A 139 11.97 -6.27 -8.41
C PRO A 139 10.67 -7.00 -8.78
N TRP A 140 10.59 -8.29 -8.45
CA TRP A 140 9.40 -9.10 -8.69
C TRP A 140 8.22 -8.69 -7.80
N THR A 141 8.44 -8.49 -6.49
CA THR A 141 7.41 -7.94 -5.59
C THR A 141 6.98 -6.57 -6.06
N ASN A 142 7.92 -5.72 -6.49
CA ASN A 142 7.61 -4.39 -7.00
C ASN A 142 6.70 -4.45 -8.22
N PHE A 143 6.98 -5.37 -9.15
CA PHE A 143 6.13 -5.60 -10.32
C PHE A 143 4.71 -6.06 -9.94
N LEU A 144 4.58 -6.99 -8.99
CA LEU A 144 3.28 -7.44 -8.48
C LEU A 144 2.52 -6.30 -7.78
N GLU A 145 3.18 -5.47 -6.98
CA GLU A 145 2.58 -4.29 -6.34
C GLU A 145 2.06 -3.29 -7.38
N MET A 146 2.86 -2.99 -8.42
CA MET A 146 2.44 -2.09 -9.51
C MET A 146 1.21 -2.62 -10.27
N ILE A 147 1.19 -3.91 -10.62
CA ILE A 147 0.00 -4.52 -11.23
C ILE A 147 -1.20 -4.39 -10.30
N SER A 148 -1.02 -4.65 -9.01
CA SER A 148 -2.10 -4.66 -8.02
C SER A 148 -2.79 -3.32 -7.89
N ILE A 149 -2.05 -2.20 -7.98
CA ILE A 149 -2.61 -0.84 -7.97
C ILE A 149 -3.58 -0.63 -9.14
N LEU A 150 -3.26 -1.13 -10.33
CA LEU A 150 -4.04 -0.88 -11.55
C LEU A 150 -5.14 -1.91 -11.80
N LEU A 151 -5.04 -3.09 -11.18
CA LEU A 151 -5.85 -4.26 -11.51
C LEU A 151 -7.35 -4.02 -11.35
N ILE A 152 -7.79 -3.57 -10.17
CA ILE A 152 -9.22 -3.38 -9.87
C ILE A 152 -9.79 -2.22 -10.67
N SER A 153 -9.08 -1.08 -10.73
CA SER A 153 -9.52 0.09 -11.50
C SER A 153 -9.72 -0.23 -12.99
N SER A 154 -8.79 -0.99 -13.58
CA SER A 154 -8.90 -1.44 -14.97
C SER A 154 -10.07 -2.42 -15.16
N ALA A 155 -10.25 -3.37 -14.25
CA ALA A 155 -11.36 -4.33 -14.29
C ALA A 155 -12.74 -3.64 -14.16
N LEU A 156 -12.83 -2.54 -13.40
CA LEU A 156 -14.06 -1.77 -13.24
C LEU A 156 -14.45 -1.00 -14.50
N CYS A 157 -13.49 -0.59 -15.33
CA CYS A 157 -13.78 0.00 -16.64
C CYS A 157 -14.48 -1.01 -17.55
N TYR A 158 -13.97 -2.24 -17.58
CA TYR A 158 -14.62 -3.32 -18.32
C TYR A 158 -16.00 -3.67 -17.73
N THR A 159 -16.10 -3.71 -16.40
CA THR A 159 -17.36 -3.95 -15.67
C THR A 159 -18.41 -2.89 -16.04
N PHE A 160 -18.03 -1.62 -16.12
CA PHE A 160 -18.89 -0.52 -16.58
C PHE A 160 -19.46 -0.80 -17.98
N GLY A 161 -18.60 -1.09 -18.95
CA GLY A 161 -19.05 -1.39 -20.32
C GLY A 161 -20.01 -2.59 -20.38
N LYS A 162 -19.70 -3.66 -19.63
CA LYS A 162 -20.58 -4.83 -19.51
C LYS A 162 -21.93 -4.50 -18.88
N MET A 163 -21.94 -3.69 -17.83
CA MET A 163 -23.18 -3.36 -17.11
C MET A 163 -24.07 -2.42 -17.92
N VAL A 164 -23.50 -1.48 -18.68
CA VAL A 164 -24.26 -0.57 -19.56
C VAL A 164 -24.72 -1.25 -20.85
N GLY A 165 -24.10 -2.37 -21.23
CA GLY A 165 -24.49 -3.19 -22.39
C GLY A 165 -23.65 -2.94 -23.63
N ASP A 166 -22.63 -2.09 -23.56
CA ASP A 166 -21.66 -1.87 -24.63
C ASP A 166 -20.23 -1.84 -24.07
N THR A 167 -19.46 -2.90 -24.30
CA THR A 167 -18.08 -3.02 -23.81
C THR A 167 -17.15 -1.98 -24.42
N ARG A 168 -17.48 -1.41 -25.58
CA ARG A 168 -16.66 -0.39 -26.24
C ARG A 168 -16.55 0.87 -25.37
N GLN A 169 -17.58 1.19 -24.60
CA GLN A 169 -17.56 2.33 -23.66
C GLN A 169 -16.54 2.11 -22.54
N GLY A 170 -16.48 0.88 -21.99
CA GLY A 170 -15.48 0.51 -20.99
C GLY A 170 -14.05 0.58 -21.54
N TRP A 171 -13.85 0.06 -22.76
CA TRP A 171 -12.56 0.15 -23.45
C TRP A 171 -12.16 1.57 -23.80
N ALA A 172 -13.10 2.43 -24.20
CA ALA A 172 -12.84 3.83 -24.50
C ALA A 172 -12.34 4.59 -23.25
N VAL A 173 -12.98 4.39 -22.09
CA VAL A 173 -12.55 4.99 -20.83
C VAL A 173 -11.17 4.47 -20.42
N LEU A 174 -10.95 3.15 -20.48
CA LEU A 174 -9.66 2.57 -20.14
C LEU A 174 -8.55 3.07 -21.07
N ALA A 175 -8.79 3.12 -22.39
CA ALA A 175 -7.83 3.60 -23.38
C ALA A 175 -7.47 5.06 -23.13
N ALA A 176 -8.45 5.93 -22.87
CA ALA A 176 -8.19 7.33 -22.55
C ALA A 176 -7.28 7.49 -21.32
N MET A 177 -7.58 6.77 -20.23
CA MET A 177 -6.75 6.81 -19.02
C MET A 177 -5.34 6.26 -19.26
N MET A 178 -5.22 5.16 -20.03
CA MET A 178 -3.92 4.57 -20.36
C MET A 178 -3.08 5.49 -21.25
N ILE A 179 -3.67 6.18 -22.21
CA ILE A 179 -2.96 7.16 -23.04
C ILE A 179 -2.42 8.28 -22.16
N ILE A 180 -3.25 8.84 -21.26
CA ILE A 180 -2.82 9.90 -20.34
C ILE A 180 -1.68 9.40 -19.44
N LEU A 181 -1.79 8.17 -18.91
CA LEU A 181 -0.75 7.57 -18.07
C LEU A 181 0.58 7.42 -18.84
N VAL A 182 0.55 6.90 -20.07
CA VAL A 182 1.75 6.65 -20.87
C VAL A 182 2.39 7.95 -21.37
N VAL A 183 1.59 8.97 -21.68
CA VAL A 183 2.11 10.28 -22.11
C VAL A 183 2.61 11.12 -20.94
N GLY A 184 2.00 10.95 -19.76
CA GLY A 184 2.32 11.75 -18.57
C GLY A 184 3.50 11.24 -17.75
N VAL A 185 4.01 10.04 -18.02
CA VAL A 185 5.22 9.43 -17.42
C VAL A 185 6.40 9.61 -18.35
#